data_AF-A0A5C2H6R6-F1
#
_entry.id   AF-A0A5C2H6R6-F1
#
_cell.length_a   1.000
_cell.length_b   1.000
_cell.length_c   1.000
_cell.angle_alpha   90.00
_cell.angle_beta   90.00
_cell.angle_gamma   90.00
#
_symmetry.space_group_name_H-M   'P 1'
#
loop_
_entity.id
_entity.type
_entity.pdbx_description
1 polymer ?
#
loop_
_entity_poly.entity_id
_entity_poly.type
_entity_poly.pdbx_seq_one_letter_code
_entity_poly.pdbx_strand_id
1 'polypeptide(L)'
;MKISNFLEDIKNNQEEVVYYCCKHLLSKKFDVENDSIEDSELKELFINYDNFTKSLNDSTGIIYRKYKSELNDIYKIICEILNEDPDNEYLFNYRLARVKNQEPKQFLDIEDKDTQETVVQKFEDKINTILESKYYKKNEDKLFNEMIIPQKTLDLIKSAIGLS
;
A
#
# COMPACT_ATOMS: atom_id res chain seq x y z
N MET A 1 -13.56 -0.80 -22.39
CA MET A 1 -12.54 -0.60 -23.45
C MET A 1 -11.80 -1.90 -23.73
N LYS A 2 -11.12 -2.05 -24.88
CA LYS A 2 -10.23 -3.20 -25.10
C LYS A 2 -9.04 -3.15 -24.14
N ILE A 3 -8.68 -4.29 -23.57
CA ILE A 3 -7.53 -4.39 -22.64
C ILE A 3 -6.22 -4.06 -23.37
N SER A 4 -6.05 -4.53 -24.60
CA SER A 4 -4.90 -4.21 -25.44
C SER A 4 -4.70 -2.70 -25.62
N ASN A 5 -5.77 -1.96 -25.91
CA ASN A 5 -5.72 -0.50 -26.08
C ASN A 5 -5.28 0.20 -24.79
N PHE A 6 -5.80 -0.22 -23.64
CA PHE A 6 -5.37 0.30 -22.34
C PHE A 6 -3.87 0.07 -22.12
N LEU A 7 -3.40 -1.16 -22.35
CA LEU A 7 -1.98 -1.50 -22.18
C LEU A 7 -1.06 -0.78 -23.17
N GLU A 8 -1.49 -0.56 -24.42
CA GLU A 8 -0.75 0.23 -25.39
C GLU A 8 -0.62 1.69 -24.95
N ASP A 9 -1.69 2.28 -24.40
CA ASP A 9 -1.65 3.63 -23.86
C ASP A 9 -0.65 3.75 -22.71
N ILE A 10 -0.66 2.81 -21.75
CA ILE A 10 0.34 2.76 -20.68
C ILE A 10 1.75 2.64 -21.24
N LYS A 11 1.96 1.74 -22.21
CA LYS A 11 3.28 1.50 -22.82
C LYS A 11 3.86 2.76 -23.48
N ASN A 12 3.01 3.58 -24.08
CA ASN A 12 3.43 4.77 -24.83
C ASN A 12 3.63 5.99 -23.93
N ASN A 13 2.93 6.08 -22.80
CA ASN A 13 2.88 7.28 -21.98
C ASN A 13 3.53 7.13 -20.59
N GLN A 14 3.86 5.91 -20.16
CA GLN A 14 4.34 5.61 -18.82
C GLN A 14 5.65 4.83 -18.83
N GLU A 15 6.30 4.73 -17.66
CA GLU A 15 7.50 3.93 -17.51
C GLU A 15 7.25 2.44 -17.80
N GLU A 16 8.27 1.74 -18.31
CA GLU A 16 8.18 0.31 -18.66
C GLU A 16 7.70 -0.55 -17.48
N VAL A 17 8.08 -0.20 -16.26
CA VAL A 17 7.68 -0.92 -15.05
C VAL A 17 6.18 -0.84 -14.78
N VAL A 18 5.54 0.29 -15.10
CA VAL A 18 4.09 0.49 -14.95
C VAL A 18 3.36 -0.39 -15.95
N TYR A 19 3.78 -0.35 -17.22
CA TYR A 19 3.25 -1.25 -18.26
C TYR A 19 3.42 -2.72 -17.88
N TYR A 20 4.60 -3.10 -17.41
CA TYR A 20 4.88 -4.46 -16.95
C TYR A 20 3.91 -4.90 -15.85
N CYS A 21 3.67 -4.05 -14.84
CA CYS A 21 2.75 -4.35 -13.75
C CYS A 21 1.30 -4.47 -14.23
N CYS A 22 0.83 -3.53 -15.05
CA CYS A 22 -0.52 -3.57 -15.61
C CYS A 22 -0.74 -4.83 -16.45
N LYS A 23 0.21 -5.14 -17.34
CA LYS A 23 0.14 -6.34 -18.18
C LYS A 23 0.14 -7.61 -17.33
N HIS A 24 1.07 -7.72 -16.37
CA HIS A 24 1.17 -8.88 -15.50
C HIS A 24 -0.11 -9.12 -14.69
N LEU A 25 -0.70 -8.06 -14.14
CA LEU A 25 -1.94 -8.15 -13.38
C LEU A 25 -3.11 -8.60 -14.28
N LEU A 26 -3.27 -7.96 -15.45
CA LEU A 26 -4.40 -8.23 -16.35
C LEU A 26 -4.30 -9.61 -17.00
N SER A 27 -3.11 -10.03 -17.43
CA SER A 27 -2.89 -11.36 -18.03
C SER A 27 -3.19 -12.53 -17.08
N LYS A 28 -3.27 -12.30 -15.77
CA LYS A 28 -3.69 -13.34 -14.81
C LYS A 28 -5.19 -13.61 -14.82
N LYS A 29 -5.99 -12.65 -15.30
CA LYS A 29 -7.45 -12.67 -15.17
C LYS A 29 -8.17 -12.66 -16.52
N PHE A 30 -7.52 -12.17 -17.57
CA PHE A 30 -8.15 -11.91 -18.86
C PHE A 30 -7.26 -12.36 -20.03
N ASP A 31 -7.91 -12.65 -21.16
CA ASP A 31 -7.25 -12.70 -22.46
C ASP A 31 -7.03 -11.27 -22.98
N VAL A 32 -5.82 -10.75 -22.77
CA VAL A 32 -5.43 -9.36 -23.10
C VAL A 32 -5.74 -8.96 -24.54
N GLU A 33 -5.71 -9.89 -25.50
CA GLU A 33 -5.87 -9.59 -26.93
C GLU A 33 -7.34 -9.47 -27.33
N ASN A 34 -8.21 -10.26 -26.67
CA ASN A 34 -9.60 -10.43 -27.08
C ASN A 34 -10.59 -9.79 -26.11
N ASP A 35 -10.27 -9.74 -24.82
CA ASP A 35 -11.18 -9.26 -23.80
C ASP A 35 -11.27 -7.72 -23.76
N SER A 36 -12.40 -7.26 -23.24
CA SER A 36 -12.65 -5.88 -22.90
C SER A 36 -12.93 -5.79 -21.41
N ILE A 37 -12.62 -4.64 -20.83
CA ILE A 37 -12.79 -4.36 -19.41
C ILE A 37 -13.49 -3.03 -19.22
N GLU A 38 -14.36 -2.95 -18.21
CA GLU A 38 -14.97 -1.70 -17.78
C GLU A 38 -14.05 -0.92 -16.82
N ASP A 39 -14.20 0.41 -16.79
CA ASP A 39 -13.40 1.28 -15.91
C ASP A 39 -13.62 0.95 -14.42
N SER A 40 -14.83 0.52 -14.05
CA SER A 40 -15.18 0.06 -12.70
C SER A 40 -14.36 -1.16 -12.29
N GLU A 41 -14.25 -2.16 -13.17
CA GLU A 41 -13.45 -3.37 -12.94
C GLU A 41 -11.95 -3.04 -12.88
N LEU A 42 -11.45 -2.16 -13.74
CA LEU A 42 -10.07 -1.68 -13.65
C LEU A 42 -9.79 -1.03 -12.29
N LYS A 43 -10.69 -0.16 -11.82
CA LYS A 43 -10.54 0.47 -10.51
C LYS A 43 -10.55 -0.55 -9.39
N GLU A 44 -11.42 -1.55 -9.43
CA GLU A 44 -11.43 -2.62 -8.41
C GLU A 44 -10.13 -3.43 -8.38
N LEU A 45 -9.50 -3.65 -9.54
CA LEU A 45 -8.25 -4.38 -9.66
C LEU A 45 -7.03 -3.58 -9.20
N PHE A 46 -6.98 -2.30 -9.58
CA PHE A 46 -5.78 -1.48 -9.44
C PHE A 46 -5.83 -0.52 -8.24
N ILE A 47 -6.99 0.03 -7.90
CA ILE A 47 -7.16 1.04 -6.83
C ILE A 47 -7.36 0.36 -5.48
N ASN A 48 -7.92 -0.84 -5.45
CA ASN A 48 -7.90 -1.64 -4.23
C ASN A 48 -6.46 -2.08 -3.95
N TYR A 49 -5.78 -1.34 -3.06
CA TYR A 49 -4.36 -1.54 -2.76
C TYR A 49 -4.03 -2.97 -2.27
N ASP A 50 -4.94 -3.61 -1.54
CA ASP A 50 -4.75 -4.99 -1.09
C ASP A 50 -4.79 -5.96 -2.28
N ASN A 51 -5.75 -5.80 -3.19
CA ASN A 51 -5.81 -6.57 -4.44
C ASN A 51 -4.57 -6.32 -5.32
N PHE A 52 -4.19 -5.06 -5.47
CA PHE A 52 -3.03 -4.63 -6.26
C PHE A 52 -1.75 -5.31 -5.76
N THR A 53 -1.48 -5.20 -4.45
CA THR A 53 -0.26 -5.77 -3.85
C THR A 53 -0.25 -7.30 -3.89
N LYS A 54 -1.38 -7.96 -3.63
CA LYS A 54 -1.50 -9.42 -3.75
C LYS A 54 -1.26 -9.90 -5.19
N SER A 55 -1.79 -9.17 -6.17
CA SER A 55 -1.69 -9.53 -7.58
C SER A 55 -0.28 -9.37 -8.14
N LEU A 56 0.56 -8.54 -7.53
CA LEU A 56 1.95 -8.26 -7.95
C LEU A 56 3.00 -8.86 -7.01
N ASN A 57 2.59 -9.60 -5.98
CA ASN A 57 3.50 -10.15 -4.98
C ASN A 57 4.60 -11.04 -5.61
N ASP A 58 4.23 -11.87 -6.60
CA ASP A 58 5.14 -12.73 -7.36
C ASP A 58 6.14 -11.96 -8.23
N SER A 59 5.85 -10.69 -8.54
CA SER A 59 6.68 -9.81 -9.36
C SER A 59 7.48 -8.80 -8.56
N THR A 60 7.32 -8.74 -7.24
CA THR A 60 7.99 -7.76 -6.37
C THR A 60 9.51 -7.81 -6.52
N GLY A 61 10.09 -9.01 -6.61
CA GLY A 61 11.53 -9.18 -6.81
C GLY A 61 12.04 -8.75 -8.18
N ILE A 62 11.18 -8.75 -9.22
CA ILE A 62 11.51 -8.25 -10.56
C ILE A 62 11.41 -6.73 -10.57
N ILE A 63 10.32 -6.18 -10.03
CA ILE A 63 10.09 -4.74 -9.88
C ILE A 63 11.29 -4.08 -9.19
N TYR A 64 11.70 -4.62 -8.05
CA TYR A 64 12.83 -4.08 -7.31
C TYR A 64 14.18 -4.25 -8.04
N ARG A 65 14.52 -5.46 -8.49
CA ARG A 65 15.88 -5.73 -9.00
C ARG A 65 16.12 -5.23 -10.42
N LYS A 66 15.13 -5.39 -11.31
CA LYS A 66 15.25 -5.02 -12.72
C LYS A 66 14.97 -3.54 -12.91
N TYR A 67 13.88 -3.05 -12.32
CA TYR A 67 13.38 -1.71 -12.57
C TYR A 67 13.81 -0.70 -11.50
N LYS A 68 14.34 -1.15 -10.36
CA LYS A 68 14.73 -0.29 -9.22
C LYS A 68 13.58 0.59 -8.73
N SER A 69 12.36 0.07 -8.84
CA SER A 69 11.14 0.78 -8.47
C SER A 69 10.51 0.13 -7.24
N GLU A 70 9.65 0.89 -6.57
CA GLU A 70 8.83 0.40 -5.47
C GLU A 70 7.37 0.25 -5.89
N LEU A 71 6.70 -0.74 -5.30
CA LEU A 71 5.30 -1.03 -5.59
C LEU A 71 4.38 0.16 -5.25
N ASN A 72 4.73 0.94 -4.22
CA ASN A 72 4.01 2.15 -3.83
C ASN A 72 4.02 3.24 -4.90
N ASP A 73 5.15 3.44 -5.56
CA ASP A 73 5.27 4.50 -6.56
C ASP A 73 4.53 4.11 -7.84
N ILE A 74 4.58 2.83 -8.20
CA ILE A 74 3.78 2.26 -9.29
C ILE A 74 2.28 2.44 -8.98
N TYR A 75 1.85 2.14 -7.75
CA TYR A 75 0.46 2.33 -7.35
C TYR A 75 0.00 3.79 -7.48
N LYS A 76 0.83 4.77 -7.07
CA LYS A 76 0.50 6.20 -7.21
C LYS A 76 0.29 6.58 -8.69
N ILE A 77 1.20 6.17 -9.56
CA ILE A 77 1.10 6.43 -11.01
C ILE A 77 -0.20 5.81 -11.57
N ILE A 78 -0.52 4.58 -11.18
CA ILE A 78 -1.75 3.92 -11.63
C ILE A 78 -3.01 4.64 -11.12
N CYS A 79 -3.01 5.12 -9.88
CA CYS A 79 -4.11 5.94 -9.36
C CYS A 79 -4.29 7.21 -10.18
N GLU A 80 -3.19 7.89 -10.51
CA GLU A 80 -3.22 9.11 -11.35
C GLU A 80 -3.79 8.83 -12.75
N ILE A 81 -3.36 7.73 -13.39
CA ILE A 81 -3.89 7.29 -14.70
C ILE A 81 -5.41 7.05 -14.66
N LEU A 82 -5.90 6.46 -13.57
CA LEU A 82 -7.32 6.16 -13.37
C LEU A 82 -8.10 7.32 -12.73
N ASN A 83 -7.46 8.48 -12.59
CA ASN A 83 -8.00 9.69 -11.99
C ASN A 83 -8.58 9.47 -10.58
N GLU A 84 -7.82 8.80 -9.72
CA GLU A 84 -8.12 8.51 -8.32
C GLU A 84 -7.02 9.08 -7.40
N ASP A 85 -7.39 9.50 -6.18
CA ASP A 85 -6.38 9.87 -5.17
C ASP A 85 -5.74 8.58 -4.63
N PRO A 86 -4.41 8.42 -4.67
CA PRO A 86 -3.75 7.25 -4.09
C PRO A 86 -3.97 7.15 -2.58
N ASP A 87 -4.18 8.27 -1.89
CA ASP A 87 -4.45 8.30 -0.45
C ASP A 87 -5.96 8.16 -0.17
N ASN A 88 -6.47 6.97 -0.49
CA ASN A 88 -7.89 6.59 -0.43
C ASN A 88 -8.17 5.53 0.65
N GLU A 89 -9.43 5.10 0.73
CA GLU A 89 -9.91 4.12 1.70
C GLU A 89 -9.14 2.80 1.66
N TYR A 90 -8.81 2.29 0.47
CA TYR A 90 -8.14 1.00 0.34
C TYR A 90 -6.73 1.04 0.92
N LEU A 91 -5.97 2.10 0.61
CA LEU A 91 -4.63 2.28 1.16
C LEU A 91 -4.68 2.51 2.68
N PHE A 92 -5.66 3.26 3.17
CA PHE A 92 -5.90 3.43 4.60
C PHE A 92 -6.15 2.08 5.30
N ASN A 93 -7.11 1.30 4.80
CA ASN A 93 -7.47 0.00 5.38
C ASN A 93 -6.28 -0.96 5.39
N TYR A 94 -5.50 -0.98 4.31
CA TYR A 94 -4.27 -1.75 4.23
C TYR A 94 -3.25 -1.34 5.30
N ARG A 95 -3.02 -0.04 5.48
CA ARG A 95 -2.09 0.49 6.50
C ARG A 95 -2.58 0.18 7.91
N LEU A 96 -3.87 0.39 8.18
CA LEU A 96 -4.51 0.14 9.47
C LEU A 96 -4.34 -1.32 9.90
N ALA A 97 -4.59 -2.27 8.99
CA ALA A 97 -4.44 -3.70 9.27
C ALA A 97 -3.02 -4.07 9.77
N ARG A 98 -2.00 -3.32 9.35
CA ARG A 98 -0.60 -3.57 9.73
C ARG A 98 -0.23 -3.00 11.10
N VAL A 99 -1.04 -2.10 11.67
CA VAL A 99 -0.79 -1.52 13.00
C VAL A 99 -1.78 -2.01 14.06
N LYS A 100 -3.00 -2.41 13.66
CA LYS A 100 -4.10 -2.74 14.57
C LYS A 100 -3.84 -3.96 15.47
N ASN A 101 -3.09 -4.94 14.98
CA ASN A 101 -2.88 -6.22 15.66
C ASN A 101 -1.43 -6.44 16.14
N GLN A 102 -0.70 -5.36 16.41
CA GLN A 102 0.66 -5.46 16.93
C GLN A 102 0.63 -5.63 18.46
N GLU A 103 1.34 -6.61 18.97
CA GLU A 103 1.42 -6.86 20.42
C GLU A 103 2.69 -6.22 20.99
N PRO A 104 2.63 -5.49 22.13
CA PRO A 104 3.80 -4.85 22.73
C PRO A 104 4.99 -5.81 22.90
N LYS A 105 4.71 -7.06 23.29
CA LYS A 105 5.71 -8.09 23.51
C LYS A 105 6.65 -8.30 22.30
N GLN A 106 6.13 -8.16 21.07
CA GLN A 106 6.92 -8.31 19.85
C GLN A 106 8.05 -7.29 19.72
N PHE A 107 7.94 -6.15 20.40
CA PHE A 107 8.93 -5.08 20.44
C PHE A 107 9.81 -5.20 21.68
N LEU A 108 9.20 -5.51 22.83
CA LEU A 108 9.90 -5.61 24.12
C LEU A 108 10.86 -6.79 24.19
N ASP A 109 10.57 -7.89 23.49
CA ASP A 109 11.41 -9.10 23.47
C ASP A 109 12.66 -8.95 22.56
N ILE A 110 12.84 -7.81 21.87
CA ILE A 110 14.04 -7.56 21.06
C ILE A 110 15.22 -7.24 21.99
N GLU A 111 16.22 -8.13 22.03
CA GLU A 111 17.38 -7.99 22.92
C GLU A 111 18.33 -6.86 22.53
N ASP A 112 18.57 -6.68 21.22
CA ASP A 112 19.44 -5.65 20.70
C ASP A 112 18.74 -4.29 20.74
N LYS A 113 19.26 -3.37 21.56
CA LYS A 113 18.62 -2.07 21.82
C LYS A 113 18.51 -1.21 20.57
N ASP A 114 19.56 -1.14 19.75
CA ASP A 114 19.56 -0.33 18.52
C ASP A 114 18.50 -0.85 17.54
N THR A 115 18.39 -2.17 17.43
CA THR A 115 17.33 -2.82 16.64
C THR A 115 15.94 -2.56 17.24
N GLN A 116 15.79 -2.63 18.57
CA GLN A 116 14.53 -2.37 19.25
C GLN A 116 14.04 -0.94 18.98
N GLU A 117 14.90 0.06 19.18
CA GLU A 117 14.59 1.46 18.88
C GLU A 117 14.21 1.65 17.40
N THR A 118 14.98 1.07 16.48
CA THR A 118 14.69 1.15 15.05
C THR A 118 13.33 0.55 14.68
N VAL A 119 12.97 -0.61 15.27
CA VAL A 119 11.69 -1.27 14.99
C VAL A 119 10.52 -0.48 15.59
N VAL A 120 10.69 0.11 16.77
CA VAL A 120 9.71 0.99 17.42
C VAL A 120 9.50 2.27 16.60
N GLN A 121 10.57 2.91 16.15
CA GLN A 121 10.48 4.09 15.27
C GLN A 121 9.71 3.75 13.99
N LYS A 122 10.01 2.61 13.34
CA LYS A 122 9.27 2.17 12.15
C LYS A 122 7.80 1.87 12.43
N PHE A 123 7.42 1.52 13.66
CA PHE A 123 6.03 1.33 14.04
C PHE A 123 5.32 2.67 14.25
N GLU A 124 5.99 3.61 14.91
CA GLU A 124 5.53 4.99 15.04
C GLU A 124 5.33 5.66 13.67
N ASP A 125 6.30 5.56 12.77
CA ASP A 125 6.22 6.14 11.43
C ASP A 125 4.99 5.63 10.66
N LYS A 126 4.63 4.35 10.83
CA LYS A 126 3.43 3.76 10.22
C LYS A 126 2.16 4.35 10.81
N ILE A 127 2.11 4.56 12.13
CA ILE A 127 0.97 5.20 12.80
C ILE A 127 0.84 6.65 12.33
N ASN A 128 1.93 7.41 12.32
CA ASN A 128 1.94 8.81 11.88
C ASN A 128 1.53 8.94 10.41
N THR A 129 2.00 8.04 9.54
CA THR A 129 1.56 8.00 8.13
C THR A 129 0.03 7.85 7.99
N ILE A 130 -0.61 7.08 8.88
CA ILE A 130 -2.08 6.93 8.87
C ILE A 130 -2.73 8.23 9.37
N LEU A 131 -2.27 8.78 10.49
CA LEU A 131 -2.81 10.01 11.08
C LEU A 131 -2.67 11.22 10.15
N GLU A 132 -1.61 11.25 9.36
CA GLU A 132 -1.33 12.32 8.40
C GLU A 132 -2.08 12.17 7.07
N SER A 133 -2.62 10.98 6.79
CA SER A 133 -3.29 10.69 5.51
C SER A 133 -4.52 11.57 5.28
N LYS A 134 -4.71 11.97 4.03
CA LYS A 134 -5.87 12.74 3.56
C LYS A 134 -7.17 12.00 3.85
N TYR A 135 -7.21 10.69 3.60
CA TYR A 135 -8.39 9.88 3.84
C TYR A 135 -8.78 9.86 5.32
N TYR A 136 -7.81 9.65 6.22
CA TYR A 136 -8.06 9.66 7.66
C TYR A 136 -8.55 11.04 8.11
N LYS A 137 -7.85 12.12 7.78
CA LYS A 137 -8.21 13.49 8.19
C LYS A 137 -9.61 13.90 7.72
N LYS A 138 -10.04 13.44 6.55
CA LYS A 138 -11.38 13.72 6.02
C LYS A 138 -12.50 12.95 6.74
N ASN A 139 -12.17 11.84 7.40
CA ASN A 139 -13.12 10.91 8.04
C ASN A 139 -12.78 10.66 9.52
N GLU A 140 -12.08 11.60 10.15
CA GLU A 140 -11.51 11.44 11.49
C GLU A 140 -12.59 11.17 12.54
N ASP A 141 -13.75 11.80 12.40
CA ASP A 141 -14.94 11.61 13.23
C ASP A 141 -15.38 10.15 13.36
N LYS A 142 -15.17 9.35 12.31
CA LYS A 142 -15.53 7.92 12.26
C LYS A 142 -14.34 7.01 12.57
N LEU A 143 -13.14 7.43 12.18
CA LEU A 143 -11.95 6.57 12.19
C LEU A 143 -11.05 6.77 13.41
N PHE A 144 -11.24 7.83 14.20
CA PHE A 144 -10.42 8.10 15.38
C PHE A 144 -10.31 6.89 16.33
N ASN A 145 -11.43 6.21 16.56
CA ASN A 145 -11.48 5.05 17.46
C ASN A 145 -10.60 3.88 16.98
N GLU A 146 -10.41 3.73 15.66
CA GLU A 146 -9.56 2.68 15.08
C GLU A 146 -8.09 2.89 15.43
N MET A 147 -7.69 4.14 15.70
CA MET A 147 -6.31 4.51 16.02
C MET A 147 -6.00 4.57 17.52
N ILE A 148 -6.99 4.43 18.40
CA ILE A 148 -6.78 4.47 19.86
C ILE A 148 -5.87 3.31 20.31
N ILE A 149 -6.17 2.08 19.88
CA ILE A 149 -5.40 0.90 20.28
C ILE A 149 -3.96 0.97 19.74
N PRO A 150 -3.71 1.22 18.43
CA PRO A 150 -2.36 1.39 17.91
C PRO A 150 -1.52 2.43 18.64
N GLN A 151 -2.09 3.61 18.92
CA GLN A 151 -1.37 4.68 19.63
C GLN A 151 -1.04 4.28 21.07
N LYS A 152 -2.00 3.72 21.82
CA LYS A 152 -1.75 3.25 23.19
C LYS A 152 -0.72 2.12 23.25
N THR A 153 -0.71 1.24 22.25
CA THR A 153 0.31 0.19 22.11
C THR A 153 1.69 0.81 21.94
N LEU A 154 1.83 1.80 21.05
CA LEU A 154 3.10 2.52 20.86
C LEU A 154 3.55 3.21 22.16
N ASP A 155 2.66 3.95 22.83
CA ASP A 155 2.95 4.65 24.08
C ASP A 155 3.46 3.70 25.17
N LEU A 156 2.83 2.52 25.29
CA LEU A 156 3.23 1.50 26.25
C LEU A 156 4.62 0.95 25.93
N ILE A 157 4.90 0.65 24.65
CA ILE A 157 6.22 0.16 24.21
C ILE A 157 7.29 1.20 24.53
N LYS A 158 7.09 2.44 24.06
CA LYS A 158 8.00 3.59 24.29
C LYS A 158 8.30 3.80 25.77
N SER A 159 7.25 3.82 26.59
CA SER A 159 7.39 3.97 28.05
C SER A 159 8.20 2.84 28.68
N ALA A 160 8.02 1.59 28.24
CA ALA A 160 8.71 0.43 28.80
C ALA A 160 10.21 0.40 28.44
N ILE A 161 10.59 0.93 27.28
CA ILE A 161 11.99 0.95 26.81
C ILE A 161 12.70 2.28 27.07
N GLY A 162 12.00 3.27 27.63
CA GLY A 162 12.57 4.57 28.00
C GLY A 162 12.70 5.57 26.85
N LEU A 163 11.94 5.40 25.77
CA LEU A 163 11.80 6.40 24.72
C LEU A 163 10.61 7.30 25.07
N SER A 164 10.81 8.62 25.07
CA SER A 164 9.75 9.63 25.21
C SER A 164 9.43 10.24 23.86
#